data_AF-A0A1Q7YG70-F1
#
_entry.id   AF-A0A1Q7YG70-F1
#
_cell.length_a   1.000
_cell.length_b   1.000
_cell.length_c   1.000
_cell.angle_alpha   90.00
_cell.angle_beta   90.00
_cell.angle_gamma   90.00
#
_symmetry.space_group_name_H-M   'P 1'
#
loop_
_entity.id
_entity.type
_entity.pdbx_description
1 polymer ?
#
loop_
_entity_poly.entity_id
_entity_poly.type
_entity_poly.pdbx_seq_one_letter_code
_entity_poly.pdbx_strand_id
1 'polypeptide(L)'
;MSIPETQDELEKAWVTAYSPETIERALESISDKPLQQRVMHLVMRLCFRGIYFPQMNKRAWMKLIAQNRRAIFNLAKESISKRRAGQKRMTKFHSDLHGASGD
;
A
#
# COMPACT_ATOMS: atom_id res chain seq x y z
N MET A 1 33.22 -11.99 12.62
CA MET A 1 32.27 -11.93 11.51
C MET A 1 32.92 -12.54 10.28
N SER A 2 32.47 -13.73 9.89
CA SER A 2 32.91 -14.36 8.64
C SER A 2 32.05 -13.92 7.46
N ILE A 3 32.51 -14.14 6.23
CA ILE A 3 31.71 -13.86 5.02
C ILE A 3 30.38 -14.64 5.04
N PRO A 4 30.35 -15.97 5.33
CA PRO A 4 29.10 -16.72 5.42
C PRO A 4 28.16 -16.18 6.50
N GLU A 5 28.69 -15.88 7.68
CA GLU A 5 27.90 -15.33 8.80
C GLU A 5 27.25 -13.99 8.45
N THR A 6 27.95 -13.14 7.69
CA THR A 6 27.41 -11.86 7.19
C THR A 6 26.27 -12.08 6.19
N GLN A 7 26.39 -13.09 5.33
CA GLN A 7 25.34 -13.41 4.35
C GLN A 7 24.07 -13.90 5.05
N ASP A 8 24.21 -14.75 6.08
CA ASP A 8 23.08 -15.23 6.87
C ASP A 8 22.38 -14.10 7.62
N GLU A 9 23.13 -13.17 8.20
CA GLU A 9 22.56 -11.98 8.85
C GLU A 9 21.84 -11.07 7.86
N LEU A 10 22.41 -10.88 6.66
CA LEU A 10 21.80 -10.07 5.61
C LEU A 10 20.46 -10.67 5.15
N GLU A 11 20.41 -11.99 4.94
CA GLU A 11 19.17 -12.68 4.55
C GLU A 11 18.10 -12.53 5.64
N LYS A 12 18.46 -12.76 6.91
CA LYS A 12 17.54 -12.57 8.05
C LYS A 12 17.02 -11.14 8.13
N ALA A 13 17.88 -10.16 7.92
CA ALA A 13 17.51 -8.75 7.93
C ALA A 13 16.51 -8.42 6.80
N TRP A 14 16.76 -8.89 5.58
CA TRP A 14 15.85 -8.70 4.45
C TRP A 14 14.51 -9.40 4.67
N VAL A 15 14.49 -10.65 5.17
CA VAL A 15 13.24 -11.39 5.42
C VAL A 15 12.37 -10.63 6.42
N THR A 16 13.00 -10.07 7.45
CA THR A 16 12.34 -9.28 8.50
C THR A 16 11.86 -7.94 7.96
N ALA A 17 12.69 -7.22 7.20
CA ALA A 17 12.37 -5.90 6.66
C ALA A 17 11.19 -5.91 5.67
N TYR A 18 11.05 -7.02 4.92
CA TYR A 18 10.00 -7.23 3.93
C TYR A 18 8.94 -8.25 4.38
N SER A 19 8.81 -8.48 5.70
CA SER A 19 7.71 -9.29 6.23
C SER A 19 6.37 -8.53 6.13
N PRO A 20 5.24 -9.22 6.01
CA PRO A 20 3.91 -8.56 5.98
C PRO A 20 3.67 -7.64 7.18
N GLU A 21 4.13 -8.04 8.36
CA GLU A 21 3.99 -7.28 9.61
C GLU A 21 4.82 -6.00 9.58
N THR A 22 6.06 -6.07 9.07
CA THR A 22 6.92 -4.89 8.94
C THR A 22 6.40 -3.94 7.85
N ILE A 23 5.85 -4.47 6.76
CA ILE A 23 5.18 -3.65 5.73
C ILE A 23 3.98 -2.92 6.33
N GLU A 24 3.17 -3.60 7.14
CA GLU A 24 2.01 -2.98 7.81
C GLU A 24 2.44 -1.88 8.79
N ARG A 25 3.42 -2.15 9.67
CA ARG A 25 3.97 -1.14 10.59
C ARG A 25 4.56 0.06 9.83
N ALA A 26 5.24 -0.20 8.71
CA ALA A 26 5.78 0.88 7.88
C ALA A 26 4.65 1.76 7.34
N LEU A 27 3.56 1.19 6.84
CA LEU A 27 2.40 1.95 6.36
C LEU A 27 1.68 2.71 7.48
N GLU A 28 1.61 2.13 8.68
CA GLU A 28 1.05 2.78 9.86
C GLU A 28 1.88 3.99 10.30
N SER A 29 3.22 3.88 10.26
CA SER A 29 4.14 4.97 10.60
C SER A 29 4.06 6.18 9.67
N ILE A 30 3.51 5.98 8.46
CA ILE A 30 3.29 7.05 7.47
C ILE A 30 1.80 7.28 7.21
N SER A 31 0.93 6.91 8.15
CA SER A 31 -0.54 7.03 8.03
C SER A 31 -1.02 8.47 7.82
N ASP A 32 -0.24 9.45 8.26
CA ASP A 32 -0.45 10.89 8.05
C ASP A 32 -0.22 11.32 6.58
N LYS A 33 0.48 10.51 5.78
CA LYS A 33 0.83 10.86 4.41
C LYS A 33 -0.34 10.69 3.44
N PRO A 34 -0.35 11.46 2.33
CA PRO A 34 -1.31 11.27 1.25
C PRO A 34 -1.43 9.81 0.80
N LEU A 35 -2.65 9.40 0.46
CA LEU A 35 -2.96 8.03 0.05
C LEU A 35 -2.05 7.54 -1.09
N GLN A 36 -1.78 8.40 -2.09
CA GLN A 36 -0.90 8.11 -3.22
C GLN A 36 0.50 7.67 -2.74
N GLN A 37 1.07 8.37 -1.75
CA GLN A 37 2.40 8.07 -1.23
C GLN A 37 2.42 6.73 -0.48
N ARG A 38 1.39 6.45 0.32
CA ARG A 38 1.26 5.16 1.02
C ARG A 38 1.10 3.98 0.06
N VAL A 39 0.31 4.15 -1.00
CA VAL A 39 0.17 3.15 -2.07
C VAL A 39 1.51 2.90 -2.76
N MET A 40 2.24 3.96 -3.12
CA MET A 40 3.57 3.82 -3.71
C MET A 40 4.54 3.11 -2.75
N HIS A 41 4.51 3.44 -1.46
CA HIS A 41 5.37 2.77 -0.48
C HIS A 41 5.08 1.27 -0.36
N LEU A 42 3.80 0.87 -0.38
CA LEU A 42 3.41 -0.54 -0.43
C LEU A 42 3.94 -1.23 -1.69
N VAL A 43 3.70 -0.64 -2.87
CA VAL A 43 4.15 -1.21 -4.15
C VAL A 43 5.67 -1.39 -4.17
N MET A 44 6.42 -0.36 -3.78
CA MET A 44 7.89 -0.42 -3.73
C MET A 44 8.37 -1.53 -2.80
N ARG A 45 7.76 -1.70 -1.61
CA ARG A 45 8.14 -2.78 -0.68
C ARG A 45 7.88 -4.17 -1.26
N LEU A 46 6.77 -4.38 -1.97
CA LEU A 46 6.47 -5.66 -2.62
C LEU A 46 7.43 -5.94 -3.80
N CYS A 47 7.72 -4.92 -4.61
CA CYS A 47 8.67 -5.03 -5.73
C CYS A 47 10.10 -5.32 -5.24
N PHE A 48 10.59 -4.59 -4.24
CA PHE A 48 11.91 -4.82 -3.68
C PHE A 48 12.04 -6.22 -3.07
N ARG A 49 11.00 -6.71 -2.39
CA ARG A 49 10.97 -8.12 -1.95
C ARG A 49 11.19 -9.08 -3.13
N GLY A 50 10.57 -8.83 -4.28
CA GLY A 50 10.78 -9.65 -5.48
C GLY A 50 12.20 -9.60 -6.04
N ILE A 51 12.91 -8.48 -5.89
CA ILE A 51 14.30 -8.30 -6.36
C ILE A 51 15.29 -8.98 -5.39
N TYR A 52 15.07 -8.86 -4.08
CA TYR A 52 15.97 -9.43 -3.06
C TYR A 52 15.77 -10.93 -2.83
N PHE A 53 14.58 -11.46 -3.11
CA PHE A 53 14.28 -12.90 -3.06
C PHE A 53 14.09 -13.42 -4.49
N PRO A 54 15.19 -13.65 -5.26
CA PRO A 54 15.09 -14.09 -6.64
C PRO A 54 14.30 -15.41 -6.75
N GLN A 55 13.62 -15.61 -7.88
CA GLN A 55 12.78 -16.78 -8.20
C GLN A 55 11.33 -16.77 -7.67
N MET A 56 10.73 -15.59 -7.39
CA MET A 56 9.29 -15.51 -7.12
C MET A 56 8.44 -15.92 -8.32
N ASN A 57 7.94 -17.16 -8.31
CA ASN A 57 6.94 -17.62 -9.28
C ASN A 57 5.57 -16.95 -9.05
N LYS A 58 4.62 -17.12 -9.99
CA LYS A 58 3.26 -16.53 -9.90
C LYS A 58 2.55 -16.88 -8.58
N ARG A 59 2.73 -18.09 -8.05
CA ARG A 59 2.13 -18.51 -6.78
C ARG A 59 2.74 -17.76 -5.59
N ALA A 60 4.05 -17.52 -5.61
CA ALA A 60 4.74 -16.73 -4.59
C ALA A 60 4.22 -15.28 -4.57
N TRP A 61 4.00 -14.68 -5.74
CA TRP A 61 3.38 -13.36 -5.86
C TRP A 61 1.94 -13.33 -5.34
N MET A 62 1.11 -14.33 -5.71
CA MET A 62 -0.24 -14.43 -5.17
C MET A 62 -0.25 -14.58 -3.65
N LYS A 63 0.63 -15.42 -3.10
CA LYS A 63 0.80 -15.58 -1.65
C LYS A 63 1.23 -14.26 -1.01
N LEU A 64 2.16 -13.53 -1.61
CA LEU A 64 2.63 -12.24 -1.11
C LEU A 64 1.49 -11.21 -1.06
N ILE A 65 0.68 -11.11 -2.12
CA ILE A 65 -0.50 -10.24 -2.16
C ILE A 65 -1.50 -10.65 -1.08
N ALA A 66 -1.79 -11.95 -0.94
CA ALA A 66 -2.69 -12.47 0.08
C ALA A 66 -2.19 -12.20 1.52
N GLN A 67 -0.88 -12.31 1.76
CA GLN A 67 -0.29 -11.97 3.05
C GLN A 67 -0.46 -10.49 3.39
N ASN A 68 -0.40 -9.60 2.40
CA ASN A 68 -0.59 -8.15 2.55
C ASN A 68 -2.04 -7.68 2.35
N ARG A 69 -3.01 -8.60 2.33
CA ARG A 69 -4.44 -8.30 2.10
C ARG A 69 -5.01 -7.20 2.99
N ARG A 70 -4.57 -7.10 4.25
CA ARG A 70 -5.06 -6.10 5.21
C ARG A 70 -4.62 -4.69 4.81
N ALA A 71 -3.34 -4.51 4.52
CA ALA A 71 -2.79 -3.26 4.01
C ALA A 71 -3.47 -2.84 2.70
N ILE A 72 -3.63 -3.77 1.76
CA ILE A 72 -4.30 -3.53 0.48
C ILE A 72 -5.76 -3.13 0.71
N PHE A 73 -6.49 -3.85 1.55
CA PHE A 73 -7.90 -3.59 1.83
C PHE A 73 -8.11 -2.22 2.49
N ASN A 74 -7.27 -1.84 3.45
CA ASN A 74 -7.36 -0.55 4.12
C ASN A 74 -7.16 0.61 3.13
N LEU A 75 -6.12 0.53 2.29
CA LEU A 75 -5.86 1.54 1.26
C LEU A 75 -6.97 1.59 0.20
N ALA A 76 -7.50 0.42 -0.20
CA ALA A 76 -8.61 0.33 -1.15
C ALA A 76 -9.89 0.95 -0.58
N LYS A 77 -10.22 0.65 0.69
CA LYS A 77 -11.37 1.24 1.39
C LYS A 77 -11.26 2.76 1.47
N GLU A 78 -10.08 3.30 1.78
CA GLU A 78 -9.84 4.74 1.80
C GLU A 78 -10.01 5.37 0.41
N SER A 79 -9.47 4.73 -0.63
CA SER A 79 -9.60 5.18 -2.03
C SER A 79 -11.07 5.26 -2.45
N ILE A 80 -11.86 4.22 -2.17
CA ILE A 80 -13.30 4.18 -2.46
C ILE A 80 -14.05 5.27 -1.68
N SER A 81 -13.71 5.45 -0.41
CA SER A 81 -14.32 6.49 0.43
C SER A 81 -14.08 7.90 -0.15
N LYS A 82 -12.84 8.21 -0.52
CA LYS A 82 -12.48 9.50 -1.15
C LYS A 82 -13.19 9.72 -2.48
N ARG A 83 -13.26 8.69 -3.32
CA ARG A 83 -14.01 8.75 -4.59
C ARG A 83 -15.49 9.05 -4.35
N ARG A 84 -16.14 8.35 -3.41
CA ARG A 84 -17.54 8.58 -3.05
C ARG A 84 -17.78 9.99 -2.50
N ALA A 85 -16.88 10.49 -1.66
CA ALA A 85 -16.97 11.85 -1.12
C ALA A 85 -16.82 12.93 -2.22
N GLY A 86 -15.91 12.72 -3.18
CA GLY A 86 -15.78 13.58 -4.35
C GLY A 86 -17.04 13.61 -5.22
N GLN A 87 -17.64 12.44 -5.47
CA GLN A 87 -18.90 12.34 -6.22
C GLN A 87 -20.03 13.12 -5.54
N LYS A 88 -20.19 12.98 -4.21
CA LYS A 88 -21.21 13.73 -3.44
C LYS A 88 -21.02 15.26 -3.50
N ARG A 89 -19.76 15.72 -3.48
CA ARG A 89 -19.44 17.16 -3.63
C ARG A 89 -19.84 17.67 -5.01
N MET A 90 -19.55 16.89 -6.05
CA MET A 90 -19.88 17.27 -7.42
C MET A 90 -21.40 17.29 -7.67
N THR A 91 -22.13 16.31 -7.15
CA THR A 91 -23.60 16.30 -7.25
C THR A 91 -24.23 17.48 -6.51
N LYS A 92 -23.72 17.83 -5.32
CA LYS A 92 -24.20 19.01 -4.57
C LYS A 92 -23.87 20.32 -5.29
N PHE A 93 -22.65 20.47 -5.82
CA PHE A 93 -22.29 21.65 -6.59
C PHE A 93 -23.20 21.86 -7.81
N HIS A 94 -23.53 20.76 -8.51
CA HIS A 94 -24.44 20.82 -9.64
C HIS A 94 -25.88 21.19 -9.25
N SER A 95 -26.38 20.70 -8.10
CA SER A 95 -27.70 21.12 -7.58
C SER A 95 -27.71 22.59 -7.16
N ASP A 96 -26.64 23.07 -6.53
CA ASP A 96 -26.55 24.46 -6.05
C ASP A 96 -26.49 25.45 -7.24
N LEU A 97 -25.80 25.10 -8.34
CA LEU A 97 -25.75 25.92 -9.57
C LEU A 97 -27.11 26.03 -10.27
N HIS A 98 -27.86 24.93 -10.36
CA HIS A 98 -29.18 24.93 -10.98
C HIS A 98 -30.25 25.60 -10.10
N GLY A 99 -30.10 25.55 -8.77
CA GLY A 99 -30.98 26.25 -7.83
C GLY A 99 -30.77 27.77 -7.83
N ALA A 100 -29.53 28.25 -7.97
CA ALA A 100 -29.20 29.68 -7.94
C ALA A 100 -29.51 30.45 -9.23
N SER A 101 -29.88 29.76 -10.31
CA SER A 101 -30.20 30.39 -11.62
C SER A 101 -31.71 30.60 -11.84
N GLY A 102 -32.53 30.29 -10.83
CA GLY A 102 -34.00 30.27 -10.91
C GLY A 102 -34.72 31.35 -10.10
N ASP A 103 -34.00 32.28 -9.47
CA ASP A 103 -34.54 33.42 -8.71
C ASP A 103 -34.32 34.75 -9.44
#